data_AF-A0A966TF60-F1
#
_entry.id   AF-A0A966TF60-F1
#
_cell.length_a   1.000
_cell.length_b   1.000
_cell.length_c   1.000
_cell.angle_alpha   90.00
_cell.angle_beta   90.00
_cell.angle_gamma   90.00
#
_symmetry.space_group_name_H-M   'P 1'
#
loop_
_entity.id
_entity.type
_entity.pdbx_description
1 polymer ?
#
loop_
_entity_poly.entity_id
_entity_poly.type
_entity_poly.pdbx_seq_one_letter_code
_entity_poly.pdbx_strand_id
1 'polypeptide(L)'
;SRRLKGSIARYTSFTYSGTLIFTIAQVFDTILIASVLSNAMAKVALYSLAQNIASLVQVPQRGVAAASIAPLADAWKQKDIAAISKIYQRSSINQLVIGAGLLSLVVINYTDAVVTFQLKSTYLQAFSVLILLGLTKLIDMGTGINSQIIVTSPKWRFEFISGVLLLFIMLPLSYWLTKKQGITGTALAQLISIGCYNLFRLLFLWREFGLQPFSPKTLYTLLLAAGGWALCYFLFHESSGWTALVLRSLTFIVVYLLGAYRLQLTPDLAEVVNAFRKRFR
;
A
#
# COMPACT_ATOMS: atom_id res chain seq x y z
N SER A 1 9.29 -38.43 1.66
CA SER A 1 9.91 -37.26 0.99
C SER A 1 9.70 -37.22 -0.54
N ARG A 2 9.99 -38.28 -1.33
CA ARG A 2 9.87 -38.24 -2.82
C ARG A 2 8.45 -37.99 -3.38
N ARG A 3 7.39 -38.45 -2.70
CA ARG A 3 5.99 -38.35 -3.16
C ARG A 3 5.42 -36.92 -3.19
N LEU A 4 5.94 -36.02 -2.36
CA LEU A 4 5.50 -34.61 -2.31
C LEU A 4 6.31 -33.70 -3.25
N LYS A 5 7.46 -34.16 -3.78
CA LYS A 5 8.35 -33.34 -4.62
C LYS A 5 7.63 -32.75 -5.83
N GLY A 6 6.80 -33.52 -6.53
CA GLY A 6 6.06 -33.03 -7.70
C GLY A 6 4.96 -32.01 -7.36
N SER A 7 4.33 -32.11 -6.17
CA SER A 7 3.34 -31.13 -5.72
C SER A 7 4.00 -29.86 -5.20
N ILE A 8 5.10 -29.99 -4.46
CA ILE A 8 5.91 -28.86 -3.99
C ILE A 8 6.49 -28.11 -5.20
N ALA A 9 7.10 -28.81 -6.16
CA ALA A 9 7.66 -28.17 -7.36
C ALA A 9 6.61 -27.38 -8.15
N ARG A 10 5.41 -27.93 -8.33
CA ARG A 10 4.30 -27.20 -8.98
C ARG A 10 3.87 -25.98 -8.19
N TYR A 11 3.67 -26.13 -6.87
CA TYR A 11 3.27 -25.01 -6.01
C TYR A 11 4.32 -23.88 -6.02
N THR A 12 5.58 -24.22 -5.79
CA THR A 12 6.69 -23.25 -5.78
C THR A 12 6.89 -22.61 -7.15
N SER A 13 6.80 -23.37 -8.25
CA SER A 13 6.94 -22.81 -9.58
C SER A 13 5.89 -21.74 -9.87
N PHE A 14 4.61 -22.02 -9.61
CA PHE A 14 3.54 -21.08 -9.91
C PHE A 14 3.56 -19.85 -8.99
N THR A 15 3.82 -20.05 -7.70
CA THR A 15 3.90 -18.92 -6.74
C THR A 15 5.12 -18.04 -7.05
N TYR A 16 6.25 -18.64 -7.42
CA TYR A 16 7.43 -17.91 -7.88
C TYR A 16 7.15 -17.16 -9.19
N SER A 17 6.48 -17.79 -10.16
CA SER A 17 6.08 -17.10 -11.40
C SER A 17 5.13 -15.93 -11.14
N GLY A 18 4.17 -16.06 -10.21
CA GLY A 18 3.33 -14.94 -9.78
C GLY A 18 4.14 -13.79 -9.18
N THR A 19 5.15 -14.11 -8.38
CA THR A 19 6.07 -13.12 -7.78
C THR A 19 6.94 -12.44 -8.85
N LEU A 20 7.42 -13.19 -9.83
CA LEU A 20 8.18 -12.65 -10.97
C LEU A 20 7.32 -11.68 -11.78
N ILE A 21 6.08 -12.06 -12.09
CA ILE A 21 5.11 -11.20 -12.78
C ILE A 21 4.95 -9.88 -12.03
N PHE A 22 4.75 -9.93 -10.72
CA PHE A 22 4.61 -8.73 -9.91
C PHE A 22 5.90 -7.88 -9.88
N THR A 23 7.07 -8.52 -9.85
CA THR A 23 8.35 -7.81 -9.90
C THR A 23 8.56 -7.10 -11.24
N ILE A 24 8.22 -7.77 -12.34
CA ILE A 24 8.27 -7.18 -13.69
C ILE A 24 7.36 -5.95 -13.76
N ALA A 25 6.13 -6.06 -13.25
CA ALA A 25 5.21 -4.94 -13.15
C ALA A 25 5.84 -3.74 -12.42
N GLN A 26 6.52 -3.96 -11.29
CA GLN A 26 7.13 -2.87 -10.53
C GLN A 26 8.26 -2.13 -11.24
N VAL A 27 9.05 -2.84 -12.06
CA VAL A 27 10.21 -2.27 -12.76
C VAL A 27 9.84 -1.71 -14.14
N PHE A 28 8.76 -2.23 -14.75
CA PHE A 28 8.32 -1.88 -16.09
C PHE A 28 8.15 -0.37 -16.27
N ASP A 29 7.54 0.33 -15.31
CA ASP A 29 7.29 1.77 -15.39
C ASP A 29 8.58 2.58 -15.57
N THR A 30 9.66 2.21 -14.88
CA THR A 30 10.95 2.92 -15.00
C THR A 30 11.58 2.68 -16.37
N ILE A 31 11.52 1.45 -16.88
CA ILE A 31 12.02 1.08 -18.22
C ILE A 31 11.19 1.81 -19.30
N LEU A 32 9.87 1.87 -19.12
CA LEU A 32 8.95 2.52 -20.04
C LEU A 32 9.20 4.02 -20.11
N ILE A 33 9.33 4.69 -18.95
CA ILE A 33 9.65 6.12 -18.89
C ILE A 33 10.98 6.40 -19.60
N ALA A 34 12.01 5.57 -19.34
CA ALA A 34 13.32 5.72 -19.94
C ALA A 34 13.32 5.55 -21.48
N SER A 35 12.44 4.70 -22.00
CA SER A 35 12.37 4.37 -23.44
C SER A 35 11.44 5.28 -24.24
N VAL A 36 10.39 5.83 -23.64
CA VAL A 36 9.32 6.52 -24.37
C VAL A 36 9.36 8.04 -24.24
N LEU A 37 9.92 8.58 -23.15
CA LEU A 37 9.85 10.02 -22.88
C LEU A 37 11.15 10.76 -23.23
N SER A 38 11.02 11.92 -23.86
CA SER A 38 12.12 12.89 -23.98
C SER A 38 12.53 13.40 -22.58
N ASN A 39 13.82 13.70 -22.41
CA ASN A 39 14.47 13.98 -21.11
C ASN A 39 14.32 12.82 -20.12
N ALA A 40 14.49 11.59 -20.62
CA ALA A 40 14.33 10.33 -19.90
C ALA A 40 14.98 10.34 -18.51
N MET A 41 16.27 10.71 -18.39
CA MET A 41 16.98 10.66 -17.10
C MET A 41 16.35 11.58 -16.04
N ALA A 42 15.94 12.80 -16.41
CA ALA A 42 15.30 13.71 -15.47
C ALA A 42 13.93 13.18 -15.01
N LYS A 43 13.13 12.64 -15.95
CA LYS A 43 11.81 12.08 -15.65
C LYS A 43 11.88 10.80 -14.82
N VAL A 44 12.85 9.92 -15.12
CA VAL A 44 13.15 8.75 -14.29
C VAL A 44 13.54 9.19 -12.88
N ALA A 45 14.43 10.19 -12.73
CA ALA A 45 14.82 10.67 -11.40
C ALA A 45 13.63 11.20 -10.58
N LEU A 46 12.72 11.96 -11.20
CA LEU A 46 11.50 12.43 -10.55
C LEU A 46 10.58 11.28 -10.15
N TYR A 47 10.34 10.34 -11.07
CA TYR A 47 9.49 9.18 -10.81
C TYR A 47 10.06 8.28 -9.72
N SER A 48 11.36 7.98 -9.78
CA SER A 48 12.06 7.17 -8.78
C SER A 48 12.06 7.84 -7.40
N LEU A 49 12.20 9.17 -7.30
CA LEU A 49 12.06 9.86 -6.02
C LEU A 49 10.65 9.62 -5.43
N ALA A 50 9.61 9.90 -6.22
CA ALA A 50 8.23 9.70 -5.80
C ALA A 50 7.96 8.24 -5.41
N GLN A 51 8.47 7.28 -6.19
CA GLN A 51 8.31 5.86 -5.93
C GLN A 51 9.04 5.41 -4.66
N ASN A 52 10.25 5.90 -4.42
CA ASN A 52 11.00 5.58 -3.21
C ASN A 52 10.29 6.11 -1.96
N ILE A 53 9.81 7.35 -1.98
CA ILE A 53 9.05 7.92 -0.87
C ILE A 53 7.74 7.14 -0.65
N ALA A 54 6.99 6.85 -1.72
CA ALA A 54 5.77 6.06 -1.62
C ALA A 54 6.03 4.64 -1.09
N SER A 55 7.18 4.04 -1.41
CA SER A 55 7.54 2.70 -0.94
C SER A 55 7.74 2.62 0.58
N LEU A 56 8.14 3.72 1.23
CA LEU A 56 8.28 3.79 2.69
C LEU A 56 6.94 3.54 3.40
N VAL A 57 5.84 3.99 2.80
CA VAL A 57 4.48 3.74 3.31
C VAL A 57 4.19 2.24 3.40
N GLN A 58 4.71 1.46 2.44
CA GLN A 58 4.44 0.02 2.31
C GLN A 58 5.34 -0.88 3.16
N VAL A 59 6.41 -0.35 3.77
CA VAL A 59 7.39 -1.15 4.54
C VAL A 59 6.73 -2.06 5.60
N PRO A 60 5.78 -1.59 6.42
CA PRO A 60 5.16 -2.41 7.47
C PRO A 60 4.36 -3.61 6.93
N GLN A 61 3.87 -3.53 5.69
CA GLN A 61 3.06 -4.59 5.08
C GLN A 61 3.82 -5.92 4.99
N ARG A 62 5.15 -5.88 4.75
CA ARG A 62 5.98 -7.10 4.64
C ARG A 62 5.98 -7.91 5.93
N GLY A 63 6.08 -7.23 7.07
CA GLY A 63 6.05 -7.88 8.39
C GLY A 63 4.69 -8.52 8.68
N VAL A 64 3.60 -7.81 8.38
CA VAL A 64 2.23 -8.34 8.54
C VAL A 64 1.99 -9.55 7.65
N ALA A 65 2.41 -9.49 6.38
CA ALA A 65 2.31 -10.61 5.45
C ALA A 65 3.06 -11.85 5.96
N ALA A 66 4.33 -11.70 6.35
CA ALA A 66 5.15 -12.81 6.86
C ALA A 66 4.56 -13.43 8.13
N ALA A 67 4.09 -12.60 9.08
CA ALA A 67 3.49 -13.07 10.33
C ALA A 67 2.16 -13.81 10.13
N SER A 68 1.47 -13.57 9.00
CA SER A 68 0.14 -14.13 8.76
C SER A 68 0.14 -15.48 8.03
N ILE A 69 1.23 -15.87 7.37
CA ILE A 69 1.26 -17.08 6.52
C ILE A 69 1.00 -18.36 7.31
N ALA A 70 1.72 -18.56 8.43
CA ALA A 70 1.56 -19.76 9.27
C ALA A 70 0.13 -19.89 9.86
N PRO A 71 -0.42 -18.86 10.55
CA PRO A 71 -1.77 -18.97 11.10
C PRO A 71 -2.84 -19.11 10.00
N LEU A 72 -2.65 -18.51 8.81
CA LEU A 72 -3.54 -18.74 7.68
C LEU A 72 -3.51 -20.18 7.18
N ALA A 73 -2.33 -20.77 7.03
CA ALA A 73 -2.19 -22.15 6.58
C ALA A 73 -2.86 -23.13 7.56
N ASP A 74 -2.70 -22.90 8.87
CA ASP A 74 -3.35 -23.69 9.91
C ASP A 74 -4.88 -23.51 9.89
N ALA A 75 -5.38 -22.28 9.75
CA ALA A 75 -6.81 -22.01 9.66
C ALA A 75 -7.44 -22.65 8.40
N TRP A 76 -6.75 -22.61 7.26
CA TRP A 76 -7.19 -23.31 6.04
C TRP A 76 -7.25 -24.83 6.25
N LYS A 77 -6.24 -25.41 6.91
CA LYS A 77 -6.20 -26.84 7.23
C LYS A 77 -7.37 -27.25 8.13
N GLN A 78 -7.73 -26.40 9.09
CA GLN A 78 -8.85 -26.61 10.01
C GLN A 78 -10.21 -26.25 9.40
N LYS A 79 -10.24 -25.67 8.19
CA LYS A 79 -11.43 -25.11 7.55
C LYS A 79 -12.13 -24.03 8.38
N ASP A 80 -11.37 -23.31 9.22
CA ASP A 80 -11.88 -22.23 10.06
C ASP A 80 -11.94 -20.91 9.27
N ILE A 81 -13.04 -20.74 8.52
CA ILE A 81 -13.28 -19.53 7.72
C ILE A 81 -13.45 -18.30 8.61
N ALA A 82 -13.96 -18.46 9.85
CA ALA A 82 -14.12 -17.36 10.78
C ALA A 82 -12.77 -16.80 11.24
N ALA A 83 -11.81 -17.69 11.54
CA ALA A 83 -10.44 -17.30 11.84
C ALA A 83 -9.77 -16.59 10.65
N ILE A 84 -9.93 -17.11 9.42
CA ILE A 84 -9.37 -16.47 8.21
C ILE A 84 -9.97 -15.06 8.03
N SER A 85 -11.28 -14.92 8.19
CA SER A 85 -11.96 -13.62 8.10
C SER A 85 -11.42 -12.63 9.14
N LYS A 86 -11.22 -13.07 10.39
CA LYS A 86 -10.66 -12.24 11.46
C LYS A 86 -9.23 -11.79 11.15
N ILE A 87 -8.38 -12.70 10.67
CA ILE A 87 -7.01 -12.35 10.25
C ILE A 87 -7.06 -11.36 9.08
N TYR A 88 -7.95 -11.59 8.11
CA TYR A 88 -8.08 -10.74 6.93
C TYR A 88 -8.49 -9.30 7.29
N GLN A 89 -9.56 -9.13 8.05
CA GLN A 89 -10.05 -7.83 8.50
C GLN A 89 -9.04 -7.11 9.39
N ARG A 90 -8.40 -7.82 10.35
CA ARG A 90 -7.38 -7.24 11.24
C ARG A 90 -6.18 -6.75 10.44
N SER A 91 -5.71 -7.55 9.47
CA SER A 91 -4.59 -7.15 8.62
C SER A 91 -4.90 -5.91 7.79
N SER A 92 -6.09 -5.85 7.18
CA SER A 92 -6.52 -4.73 6.33
C SER A 92 -6.63 -3.45 7.13
N ILE A 93 -7.34 -3.45 8.26
CA ILE A 93 -7.52 -2.23 9.04
C ILE A 93 -6.21 -1.73 9.64
N ASN A 94 -5.34 -2.63 10.11
CA ASN A 94 -4.02 -2.26 10.64
C ASN A 94 -3.15 -1.62 9.56
N GLN A 95 -3.07 -2.26 8.40
CA GLN A 95 -2.29 -1.75 7.28
C GLN A 95 -2.86 -0.44 6.76
N LEU A 96 -4.18 -0.28 6.71
CA LEU A 96 -4.81 0.97 6.28
C LEU A 96 -4.53 2.12 7.27
N VAL A 97 -4.67 1.89 8.58
CA VAL A 97 -4.41 2.93 9.59
C VAL A 97 -2.96 3.41 9.51
N ILE A 98 -2.01 2.49 9.39
CA ILE A 98 -0.59 2.81 9.27
C ILE A 98 -0.31 3.51 7.92
N GLY A 99 -0.79 2.94 6.82
CA GLY A 99 -0.56 3.45 5.47
C GLY A 99 -1.15 4.85 5.27
N ALA A 100 -2.38 5.09 5.74
CA ALA A 100 -3.04 6.39 5.62
C ALA A 100 -2.31 7.45 6.46
N GLY A 101 -1.89 7.11 7.69
CA GLY A 101 -1.14 8.02 8.54
C GLY A 101 0.22 8.40 7.94
N LEU A 102 0.98 7.41 7.45
CA LEU A 102 2.28 7.65 6.81
C LEU A 102 2.14 8.46 5.51
N LEU A 103 1.16 8.13 4.67
CA LEU A 103 0.92 8.86 3.43
C LEU A 103 0.55 10.32 3.72
N SER A 104 -0.37 10.56 4.64
CA SER A 104 -0.76 11.92 5.02
C SER A 104 0.43 12.71 5.56
N LEU A 105 1.28 12.12 6.41
CA LEU A 105 2.50 12.76 6.91
C LEU A 105 3.48 13.15 5.81
N VAL A 106 3.64 12.29 4.80
CA VAL A 106 4.47 12.59 3.64
C VAL A 106 3.85 13.73 2.84
N VAL A 107 2.55 13.66 2.54
CA VAL A 107 1.87 14.64 1.68
C VAL A 107 1.82 16.03 2.30
N ILE A 108 1.54 16.16 3.60
CA ILE A 108 1.50 17.48 4.27
C ILE A 108 2.87 18.17 4.34
N ASN A 109 3.97 17.40 4.28
CA ASN A 109 5.32 17.94 4.46
C ASN A 109 6.12 18.01 3.16
N TYR A 110 5.70 17.37 2.07
CA TYR A 110 6.53 17.18 0.89
C TYR A 110 7.08 18.49 0.30
N THR A 111 6.20 19.47 0.07
CA THR A 111 6.58 20.74 -0.58
C THR A 111 7.55 21.55 0.27
N ASP A 112 7.25 21.69 1.55
CA ASP A 112 8.08 22.40 2.53
C ASP A 112 9.41 21.67 2.78
N ALA A 113 9.41 20.33 2.76
CA ALA A 113 10.63 19.53 2.84
C ALA A 113 11.54 19.79 1.63
N VAL A 114 11.02 19.78 0.40
CA VAL A 114 11.83 20.05 -0.80
C VAL A 114 12.53 21.41 -0.71
N VAL A 115 11.83 22.44 -0.22
CA VAL A 115 12.38 23.79 -0.05
C VAL A 115 13.37 23.85 1.12
N THR A 116 12.99 23.32 2.28
CA THR A 116 13.78 23.39 3.53
C THR A 116 15.09 22.63 3.42
N PHE A 117 15.09 21.48 2.75
CA PHE A 117 16.30 20.69 2.47
C PHE A 117 17.13 21.24 1.30
N GLN A 118 16.76 22.40 0.73
CA GLN A 118 17.45 23.05 -0.38
C GLN A 118 17.61 22.13 -1.61
N LEU A 119 16.61 21.28 -1.85
CA LEU A 119 16.60 20.41 -3.02
C LEU A 119 16.28 21.21 -4.29
N LYS A 120 16.63 20.66 -5.45
CA LYS A 120 16.29 21.28 -6.73
C LYS A 120 14.76 21.44 -6.85
N SER A 121 14.31 22.63 -7.23
CA SER A 121 12.88 22.96 -7.39
C SER A 121 12.15 22.03 -8.36
N THR A 122 12.87 21.41 -9.31
CA THR A 122 12.34 20.37 -10.21
C THR A 122 11.68 19.22 -9.46
N TYR A 123 12.13 18.88 -8.25
CA TYR A 123 11.51 17.80 -7.44
C TYR A 123 10.09 18.10 -6.99
N LEU A 124 9.65 19.37 -6.98
CA LEU A 124 8.25 19.70 -6.72
C LEU A 124 7.31 19.12 -7.79
N GLN A 125 7.80 18.91 -9.01
CA GLN A 125 7.03 18.26 -10.09
C GLN A 125 6.69 16.80 -9.79
N ALA A 126 7.43 16.16 -8.88
CA ALA A 126 7.15 14.78 -8.46
C ALA A 126 5.99 14.67 -7.47
N PHE A 127 5.43 15.79 -6.97
CA PHE A 127 4.39 15.76 -5.95
C PHE A 127 3.09 15.07 -6.42
N SER A 128 2.63 15.35 -7.65
CA SER A 128 1.44 14.71 -8.22
C SER A 128 1.66 13.20 -8.40
N VAL A 129 2.85 12.82 -8.88
CA VAL A 129 3.27 11.42 -9.01
C VAL A 129 3.29 10.74 -7.65
N LEU A 130 3.86 11.38 -6.63
CA LEU A 130 3.92 10.87 -5.26
C LEU A 130 2.53 10.60 -4.68
N ILE A 131 1.56 11.50 -4.89
CA ILE A 131 0.18 11.30 -4.45
C ILE A 131 -0.42 10.06 -5.13
N LEU A 132 -0.29 9.95 -6.45
CA LEU A 132 -0.84 8.81 -7.19
C LEU A 132 -0.22 7.48 -6.75
N LEU A 133 1.11 7.42 -6.62
CA LEU A 133 1.82 6.25 -6.14
C LEU A 133 1.49 5.93 -4.68
N GLY A 134 1.35 6.95 -3.84
CA GLY A 134 0.94 6.81 -2.45
C GLY A 134 -0.47 6.22 -2.32
N LEU A 135 -1.42 6.69 -3.13
CA LEU A 135 -2.77 6.12 -3.21
C LEU A 135 -2.74 4.66 -3.70
N THR A 136 -1.88 4.33 -4.67
CA THR A 136 -1.65 2.95 -5.11
C THR A 136 -1.24 2.06 -3.93
N LYS A 137 -0.29 2.52 -3.10
CA LYS A 137 0.14 1.80 -1.90
C LYS A 137 -0.98 1.71 -0.86
N LEU A 138 -1.76 2.77 -0.70
CA LEU A 138 -2.87 2.81 0.24
C LEU A 138 -3.98 1.82 -0.14
N ILE A 139 -4.31 1.69 -1.42
CA ILE A 139 -5.27 0.68 -1.91
C ILE A 139 -4.74 -0.73 -1.60
N ASP A 140 -3.48 -1.00 -1.96
CA ASP A 140 -2.87 -2.32 -1.77
C ASP A 140 -2.86 -2.73 -0.29
N MET A 141 -2.37 -1.84 0.58
CA MET A 141 -2.37 -2.02 2.03
C MET A 141 -3.78 -2.08 2.61
N GLY A 142 -4.69 -1.26 2.10
CA GLY A 142 -6.09 -1.22 2.52
C GLY A 142 -6.83 -2.54 2.24
N THR A 143 -6.41 -3.28 1.22
CA THR A 143 -6.94 -4.63 0.96
C THR A 143 -6.30 -5.74 1.79
N GLY A 144 -5.34 -5.44 2.65
CA GLY A 144 -4.76 -6.38 3.61
C GLY A 144 -3.91 -7.48 2.96
N ILE A 145 -3.96 -8.69 3.52
CA ILE A 145 -3.15 -9.85 3.11
C ILE A 145 -3.83 -10.76 2.08
N ASN A 146 -4.57 -10.18 1.12
CA ASN A 146 -5.38 -10.94 0.18
C ASN A 146 -4.58 -11.98 -0.63
N SER A 147 -3.36 -11.65 -1.06
CA SER A 147 -2.43 -12.55 -1.76
C SER A 147 -2.10 -13.77 -0.93
N GLN A 148 -1.79 -13.57 0.35
CA GLN A 148 -1.36 -14.61 1.27
C GLN A 148 -2.53 -15.56 1.58
N ILE A 149 -3.74 -15.03 1.69
CA ILE A 149 -4.96 -15.86 1.82
C ILE A 149 -5.14 -16.74 0.59
N ILE A 150 -5.00 -16.18 -0.62
CA ILE A 150 -5.15 -16.94 -1.87
C ILE A 150 -4.05 -18.00 -2.00
N VAL A 151 -2.79 -17.65 -1.79
CA VAL A 151 -1.62 -18.53 -1.94
C VAL A 151 -1.60 -19.68 -0.94
N THR A 152 -2.16 -19.50 0.25
CA THR A 152 -2.31 -20.58 1.25
C THR A 152 -3.60 -21.39 1.08
N SER A 153 -4.55 -20.91 0.28
CA SER A 153 -5.83 -21.59 0.04
C SER A 153 -5.71 -22.79 -0.91
N PRO A 154 -6.74 -23.67 -0.96
CA PRO A 154 -6.84 -24.71 -1.98
C PRO A 154 -6.85 -24.18 -3.43
N LYS A 155 -7.23 -22.90 -3.63
CA LYS A 155 -7.32 -22.23 -4.94
C LYS A 155 -6.08 -21.38 -5.26
N TRP A 156 -4.91 -21.71 -4.71
CA TRP A 156 -3.64 -20.99 -4.88
C TRP A 156 -3.26 -20.62 -6.32
N ARG A 157 -3.70 -21.40 -7.33
CA ARG A 157 -3.47 -21.10 -8.75
C ARG A 157 -4.06 -19.76 -9.19
N PHE A 158 -5.10 -19.28 -8.50
CA PHE A 158 -5.69 -17.98 -8.78
C PHE A 158 -4.71 -16.82 -8.57
N GLU A 159 -3.72 -16.97 -7.68
CA GLU A 159 -2.67 -15.95 -7.50
C GLU A 159 -1.97 -15.65 -8.82
N PHE A 160 -1.52 -16.70 -9.50
CA PHE A 160 -0.86 -16.60 -10.80
C PHE A 160 -1.78 -15.98 -11.85
N ILE A 161 -3.05 -16.41 -11.92
CA ILE A 161 -4.04 -15.87 -12.87
C ILE A 161 -4.25 -14.37 -12.64
N SER A 162 -4.41 -13.95 -11.39
CA SER A 162 -4.56 -12.54 -11.03
C SER A 162 -3.32 -11.71 -11.42
N GLY A 163 -2.11 -12.29 -11.29
CA GLY A 163 -0.87 -11.64 -11.72
C GLY A 163 -0.79 -11.47 -13.24
N VAL A 164 -1.17 -12.49 -14.01
CA VAL A 164 -1.23 -12.38 -15.49
C VAL A 164 -2.22 -11.30 -15.91
N LEU A 165 -3.40 -11.25 -15.27
CA LEU A 165 -4.40 -10.22 -15.52
C LEU A 165 -3.87 -8.81 -15.20
N LEU A 166 -3.10 -8.66 -14.11
CA LEU A 166 -2.42 -7.41 -13.78
C LEU A 166 -1.51 -6.95 -14.92
N LEU A 167 -0.66 -7.82 -15.48
CA LEU A 167 0.21 -7.43 -16.61
C LEU A 167 -0.60 -7.03 -17.84
N PHE A 168 -1.67 -7.76 -18.14
CA PHE A 168 -2.50 -7.50 -19.31
C PHE A 168 -3.18 -6.14 -19.25
N ILE A 169 -3.52 -5.68 -18.03
CA ILE A 169 -4.07 -4.34 -17.80
C ILE A 169 -2.94 -3.31 -17.75
N MET A 170 -1.87 -3.60 -17.02
CA MET A 170 -0.81 -2.64 -16.71
C MET A 170 0.01 -2.25 -17.92
N LEU A 171 0.50 -3.20 -18.72
CA LEU A 171 1.44 -2.87 -19.80
C LEU A 171 0.82 -1.93 -20.85
N PRO A 172 -0.39 -2.21 -21.39
CA PRO A 172 -1.01 -1.31 -22.37
C PRO A 172 -1.39 0.04 -21.77
N LEU A 173 -1.91 0.02 -20.54
CA LEU A 173 -2.36 1.23 -19.85
C LEU A 173 -1.18 2.15 -19.52
N SER A 174 -0.10 1.60 -18.96
CA SER A 174 1.13 2.34 -18.69
C SER A 174 1.69 2.92 -19.99
N TYR A 175 1.76 2.16 -21.08
CA TYR A 175 2.23 2.69 -22.37
C TYR A 175 1.40 3.87 -22.88
N TRP A 176 0.07 3.71 -22.93
CA TRP A 176 -0.83 4.72 -23.46
C TRP A 176 -0.82 5.99 -22.61
N LEU A 177 -0.91 5.87 -21.28
CA LEU A 177 -0.92 7.03 -20.38
C LEU A 177 0.44 7.71 -20.31
N THR A 178 1.54 6.96 -20.34
CA THR A 178 2.89 7.54 -20.32
C THR A 178 3.11 8.43 -21.54
N LYS A 179 2.69 7.99 -22.74
CA LYS A 179 2.76 8.84 -23.94
C LYS A 179 1.92 10.11 -23.84
N LYS A 180 0.73 10.03 -23.24
CA LYS A 180 -0.22 11.15 -23.19
C LYS A 180 0.09 12.16 -22.07
N GLN A 181 0.52 11.68 -20.90
CA GLN A 181 0.60 12.46 -19.66
C GLN A 181 1.97 12.36 -18.96
N GLY A 182 2.97 11.75 -19.60
CA GLY A 182 4.31 11.59 -19.03
C GLY A 182 4.32 10.75 -17.76
N ILE A 183 5.16 11.13 -16.80
CA ILE A 183 5.34 10.40 -15.53
C ILE A 183 4.08 10.36 -14.66
N THR A 184 3.22 11.38 -14.74
CA THR A 184 1.92 11.40 -14.08
C THR A 184 1.00 10.33 -14.68
N GLY A 185 1.06 10.17 -16.00
CA GLY A 185 0.36 9.10 -16.70
C GLY A 185 0.81 7.71 -16.27
N THR A 186 2.12 7.50 -16.09
CA THR A 186 2.68 6.24 -15.60
C THR A 186 2.15 5.91 -14.20
N ALA A 187 2.18 6.87 -13.27
CA ALA A 187 1.65 6.66 -11.92
C ALA A 187 0.13 6.42 -11.89
N LEU A 188 -0.63 7.11 -12.75
CA LEU A 188 -2.07 6.90 -12.87
C LEU A 188 -2.40 5.51 -13.44
N ALA A 189 -1.63 5.03 -14.41
CA ALA A 189 -1.79 3.68 -14.92
C ALA A 189 -1.56 2.66 -13.81
N GLN A 190 -0.50 2.83 -13.00
CA GLN A 190 -0.24 1.94 -11.88
C GLN A 190 -1.38 1.94 -10.85
N LEU A 191 -1.93 3.11 -10.52
CA LEU A 191 -3.07 3.25 -9.61
C LEU A 191 -4.28 2.45 -10.11
N ILE A 192 -4.63 2.61 -11.38
CA ILE A 192 -5.76 1.90 -12.01
C ILE A 192 -5.49 0.40 -12.04
N SER A 193 -4.30 -0.03 -12.50
CA SER A 193 -3.97 -1.45 -12.63
C SER A 193 -3.95 -2.18 -11.30
N ILE A 194 -3.35 -1.60 -10.25
CA ILE A 194 -3.34 -2.18 -8.91
C ILE A 194 -4.74 -2.12 -8.28
N GLY A 195 -5.51 -1.07 -8.54
CA GLY A 195 -6.92 -0.99 -8.14
C GLY A 195 -7.75 -2.13 -8.73
N CYS A 196 -7.66 -2.34 -10.04
CA CYS A 196 -8.33 -3.45 -10.73
C CYS A 196 -7.86 -4.81 -10.20
N TYR A 197 -6.55 -5.00 -10.05
CA TYR A 197 -5.98 -6.24 -9.52
C TYR A 197 -6.50 -6.60 -8.13
N ASN A 198 -6.52 -5.64 -7.21
CA ASN A 198 -7.06 -5.84 -5.88
C ASN A 198 -8.59 -6.03 -5.90
N LEU A 199 -9.31 -5.33 -6.78
CA LEU A 199 -10.74 -5.55 -6.98
C LEU A 199 -11.05 -6.98 -7.43
N PHE A 200 -10.32 -7.51 -8.41
CA PHE A 200 -10.51 -8.90 -8.86
C PHE A 200 -10.27 -9.92 -7.75
N ARG A 201 -9.27 -9.68 -6.90
CA ARG A 201 -9.00 -10.54 -5.73
C ARG A 201 -10.09 -10.46 -4.69
N LEU A 202 -10.58 -9.26 -4.40
CA LEU A 202 -11.71 -9.05 -3.49
C LEU A 202 -12.95 -9.79 -3.98
N LEU A 203 -13.30 -9.63 -5.26
CA LEU A 203 -14.44 -10.32 -5.87
C LEU A 203 -14.28 -11.84 -5.82
N PHE A 204 -13.07 -12.34 -6.10
CA PHE A 204 -12.77 -13.76 -6.00
C PHE A 204 -12.92 -14.30 -4.57
N LEU A 205 -12.29 -13.65 -3.59
CA LEU A 205 -12.36 -14.06 -2.18
C LEU A 205 -13.80 -14.00 -1.63
N TRP A 206 -14.57 -12.99 -2.04
CA TRP A 206 -15.96 -12.87 -1.64
C TRP A 206 -16.83 -13.97 -2.25
N ARG A 207 -16.72 -14.21 -3.57
CA ARG A 207 -17.52 -15.23 -4.27
C ARG A 207 -17.19 -16.64 -3.82
N GLU A 208 -15.92 -16.94 -3.59
CA GLU A 208 -15.46 -18.31 -3.33
C GLU A 208 -15.45 -18.70 -1.86
N PHE A 209 -15.19 -17.73 -0.98
CA PHE A 209 -15.00 -18.01 0.45
C PHE A 209 -15.85 -17.12 1.35
N GLY A 210 -16.64 -16.18 0.81
CA GLY A 210 -17.42 -15.23 1.61
C GLY A 210 -16.55 -14.24 2.39
N LEU A 211 -15.29 -14.03 1.98
CA LEU A 211 -14.32 -13.23 2.72
C LEU A 211 -14.28 -11.79 2.19
N GLN A 212 -14.36 -10.81 3.09
CA GLN A 212 -14.11 -9.40 2.81
C GLN A 212 -13.27 -8.75 3.92
N PRO A 213 -12.38 -7.80 3.58
CA PRO A 213 -11.50 -7.18 4.57
C PRO A 213 -12.11 -5.94 5.24
N PHE A 214 -13.12 -5.33 4.62
CA PHE A 214 -13.57 -4.00 5.00
C PHE A 214 -14.56 -4.02 6.16
N SER A 215 -14.51 -2.94 6.94
CA SER A 215 -15.45 -2.66 8.02
C SER A 215 -15.80 -1.15 8.01
N PRO A 216 -16.80 -0.69 8.77
CA PRO A 216 -17.07 0.76 8.90
C PRO A 216 -15.84 1.57 9.34
N LYS A 217 -14.92 0.95 10.09
CA LYS A 217 -13.65 1.56 10.52
C LYS A 217 -12.73 1.89 9.36
N THR A 218 -12.84 1.19 8.23
CA THR A 218 -12.11 1.50 6.99
C THR A 218 -12.45 2.91 6.53
N LEU A 219 -13.73 3.26 6.46
CA LEU A 219 -14.18 4.59 6.07
C LEU A 219 -13.77 5.65 7.09
N TYR A 220 -13.93 5.37 8.39
CA TYR A 220 -13.50 6.29 9.45
C TYR A 220 -12.00 6.57 9.42
N THR A 221 -11.18 5.59 9.04
CA THR A 221 -9.72 5.78 8.88
C THR A 221 -9.41 6.77 7.76
N LEU A 222 -10.07 6.64 6.61
CA LEU A 222 -9.88 7.55 5.48
C LEU A 222 -10.36 8.97 5.82
N LEU A 223 -11.51 9.09 6.47
CA LEU A 223 -12.04 10.38 6.93
C LEU A 223 -11.12 11.04 7.97
N LEU A 224 -10.57 10.27 8.90
CA LEU A 224 -9.63 10.77 9.90
C LEU A 224 -8.32 11.25 9.24
N ALA A 225 -7.79 10.51 8.28
CA ALA A 225 -6.58 10.89 7.55
C ALA A 225 -6.80 12.17 6.72
N ALA A 226 -7.95 12.28 6.04
CA ALA A 226 -8.33 13.46 5.27
C ALA A 226 -8.59 14.68 6.18
N GLY A 227 -9.29 14.49 7.30
CA GLY A 227 -9.55 15.55 8.28
C GLY A 227 -8.26 16.03 8.97
N GLY A 228 -7.36 15.12 9.33
CA GLY A 228 -6.05 15.46 9.89
C GLY A 228 -5.17 16.21 8.90
N TRP A 229 -5.19 15.80 7.62
CA TRP A 229 -4.51 16.51 6.54
C TRP A 229 -5.06 17.93 6.38
N ALA A 230 -6.38 18.10 6.32
CA ALA A 230 -7.03 19.40 6.17
C ALA A 230 -6.72 20.31 7.36
N LEU A 231 -6.79 19.79 8.60
CA LEU A 231 -6.45 20.54 9.80
C LEU A 231 -5.01 21.08 9.74
N CYS A 232 -4.04 20.23 9.38
CA CYS A 232 -2.64 20.63 9.29
C CYS A 232 -2.39 21.61 8.15
N TYR A 233 -3.10 21.45 7.02
CA TYR A 233 -3.04 22.37 5.90
C TYR A 233 -3.46 23.78 6.32
N PHE A 234 -4.58 23.94 7.02
CA PHE A 234 -5.05 25.25 7.47
C PHE A 234 -4.22 25.84 8.61
N LEU A 235 -3.77 25.03 9.57
CA LEU A 235 -3.00 25.53 10.72
C LEU A 235 -1.58 26.00 10.37
N PHE A 236 -0.94 25.35 9.39
CA PHE A 236 0.47 25.58 9.07
C PHE A 236 0.68 26.10 7.64
N HIS A 237 -0.34 26.72 7.04
CA HIS A 237 -0.27 27.19 5.65
C HIS A 237 0.84 28.23 5.43
N GLU A 238 1.02 29.14 6.38
CA GLU A 238 2.00 30.23 6.30
C GLU A 238 3.34 29.90 6.97
N SER A 239 3.46 28.72 7.60
CA SER A 239 4.66 28.30 8.30
C SER A 239 5.57 27.47 7.41
N SER A 240 6.85 27.80 7.34
CA SER A 240 7.87 27.05 6.58
C SER A 240 9.14 26.81 7.39
N GLY A 241 9.98 25.89 6.92
CA GLY A 241 11.26 25.58 7.53
C GLY A 241 11.20 24.43 8.55
N TRP A 242 12.34 24.19 9.21
CA TRP A 242 12.53 23.05 10.10
C TRP A 242 11.53 23.01 11.27
N THR A 243 11.24 24.16 11.87
CA THR A 243 10.28 24.26 12.98
C THR A 243 8.86 23.93 12.51
N ALA A 244 8.46 24.44 11.35
CA ALA A 244 7.16 24.15 10.76
C ALA A 244 6.99 22.66 10.43
N LEU A 245 8.01 22.03 9.82
CA LEU A 245 8.00 20.59 9.51
C LEU A 245 7.80 19.74 10.76
N VAL A 246 8.53 20.04 11.84
CA VAL A 246 8.43 19.30 13.10
C VAL A 246 7.07 19.51 13.75
N LEU A 247 6.62 20.76 13.89
CA LEU A 247 5.34 21.08 14.54
C LEU A 247 4.14 20.55 13.75
N ARG A 248 4.14 20.67 12.42
CA ARG A 248 3.10 20.14 11.53
C ARG A 248 3.01 18.62 11.67
N SER A 249 4.16 17.94 11.66
CA SER A 249 4.22 16.47 11.82
C SER A 249 3.75 16.01 13.20
N LEU A 250 4.21 16.68 14.27
CA LEU A 250 3.79 16.36 15.64
C LEU A 250 2.29 16.59 15.82
N THR A 251 1.76 17.70 15.31
CA THR A 251 0.33 18.02 15.37
C THR A 251 -0.48 16.94 14.65
N PHE A 252 -0.08 16.57 13.42
CA PHE A 252 -0.74 15.50 12.68
C PHE A 252 -0.70 14.18 13.44
N ILE A 253 0.48 13.77 13.94
CA ILE A 253 0.65 12.50 14.68
C ILE A 253 -0.26 12.46 15.90
N VAL A 254 -0.29 13.53 16.70
CA VAL A 254 -1.12 13.62 17.90
C VAL A 254 -2.59 13.53 17.56
N VAL A 255 -3.06 14.33 16.60
CA VAL A 255 -4.48 14.34 16.17
C VAL A 255 -4.89 12.98 15.59
N TYR A 256 -4.05 12.41 14.72
CA TYR A 256 -4.32 11.15 14.06
C TYR A 256 -4.31 9.97 15.05
N LEU A 257 -3.33 9.88 15.94
CA LEU A 257 -3.28 8.81 16.96
C LEU A 257 -4.41 8.94 17.98
N LEU A 258 -4.72 10.16 18.45
CA LEU A 258 -5.85 10.38 19.37
C LEU A 258 -7.18 10.04 18.70
N GLY A 259 -7.38 10.46 17.45
CA GLY A 259 -8.57 10.12 16.67
C GLY A 259 -8.68 8.61 16.44
N ALA A 260 -7.58 7.96 16.07
CA ALA A 260 -7.56 6.52 15.83
C ALA A 260 -7.84 5.70 17.10
N TYR A 261 -7.33 6.16 18.24
CA TYR A 261 -7.60 5.58 19.55
C TYR A 261 -9.07 5.77 19.98
N ARG A 262 -9.59 7.00 19.90
CA ARG A 262 -10.98 7.32 20.30
C ARG A 262 -12.02 6.60 19.45
N LEU A 263 -11.78 6.51 18.14
CA LEU A 263 -12.65 5.79 17.20
C LEU A 263 -12.41 4.26 17.22
N GLN A 264 -11.46 3.79 18.03
CA GLN A 264 -11.08 2.38 18.15
C GLN A 264 -10.82 1.73 16.79
N LEU A 265 -10.11 2.44 15.91
CA LEU A 265 -9.95 2.05 14.50
C LEU A 265 -9.26 0.69 14.36
N THR A 266 -8.32 0.38 15.24
CA THR A 266 -7.69 -0.94 15.31
C THR A 266 -7.60 -1.43 16.76
N PRO A 267 -7.83 -2.74 17.00
CA PRO A 267 -7.61 -3.34 18.31
C PRO A 267 -6.14 -3.26 18.76
N ASP A 268 -5.19 -3.22 17.82
CA ASP A 268 -3.75 -3.25 18.12
C ASP A 268 -3.26 -1.95 18.74
N LEU A 269 -3.86 -0.80 18.37
CA LEU A 269 -3.54 0.47 19.02
C LEU A 269 -3.86 0.44 20.50
N ALA A 270 -4.99 -0.18 20.89
CA ALA A 270 -5.35 -0.31 22.30
C ALA A 270 -4.38 -1.25 23.05
N GLU A 271 -3.96 -2.35 22.42
CA GLU A 271 -2.95 -3.25 22.98
C GLU A 271 -1.60 -2.53 23.21
N VAL A 272 -1.14 -1.76 22.22
CA VAL A 272 0.11 -0.97 22.32
C VAL A 272 0.01 0.06 23.43
N VAL A 273 -1.07 0.86 23.47
CA VAL A 273 -1.28 1.88 24.53
C VAL A 273 -1.30 1.23 25.92
N ASN A 274 -1.96 0.08 26.07
CA ASN A 274 -2.01 -0.65 27.33
C ASN A 274 -0.64 -1.21 27.73
N ALA A 275 0.15 -1.70 26.78
CA ALA A 275 1.52 -2.16 27.02
C ALA A 275 2.43 -1.02 27.48
N PHE A 276 2.33 0.15 26.84
CA PHE A 276 3.03 1.37 27.30
C PHE A 276 2.61 1.77 28.70
N ARG A 277 1.30 1.78 29.00
CA ARG A 277 0.79 2.14 30.33
C ARG A 277 1.26 1.19 31.44
N LYS A 278 1.45 -0.10 31.13
CA LYS A 278 1.99 -1.10 32.06
C LYS A 278 3.49 -0.96 32.29
N ARG A 279 4.25 -0.36 31.36
CA ARG A 279 5.70 -0.16 31.48
C ARG A 279 6.07 1.09 32.28
N PHE A 280 5.17 2.06 32.33
CA PHE A 280 5.31 3.32 33.06
C PHE A 280 4.48 3.38 34.37
N ARG A 281 3.85 2.27 34.74
CA ARG A 281 3.33 2.01 36.09
C ARG A 281 4.29 1.08 36.80
#